data_AF-A0A060LZK8-F1
#
_entry.id   AF-A0A060LZK8-F1
#
_cell.length_a   1.000
_cell.length_b   1.000
_cell.length_c   1.000
_cell.angle_alpha   90.00
_cell.angle_beta   90.00
_cell.angle_gamma   90.00
#
_symmetry.space_group_name_H-M   'P 1'
#
loop_
_entity.id
_entity.type
_entity.pdbx_description
1 polymer ?
#
loop_
_entity_poly.entity_id
_entity_poly.type
_entity_poly.pdbx_seq_one_letter_code
_entity_poly.pdbx_strand_id
1 'polypeptide(L)'
;MRKLIGISAPLIVTLTLAVGCSTGADEPVSLDDPEITYTNETEETDPSLSEADEEGSEEEKGAEENKNTDEDEDADAEPTPDQDPEAQNLRQLYLFDSNGMVVPQTIELPKTDSTMKQSLEYLVADGPLQDVLPSGFRAVLPAGTTVDVNHLKEDKIAVANFSNEFEEYNVADEKGMFEAVTWTLTQFDDVDEVKIEVNGVELEQLPMSETPIVGNFSREDGINLDYSNVVDFTNSQDVTVYFLGSHENETYYVPVTRRVADEDNEIATVVNELIDGPSLQMRTLLTEMNDDMMLLNDPEIKDGELVLDFNEAIQTMVGDQSYIEQSIIESIALSLTERNDVEKISILVNGKENVFSESGEAVETIQRPAHINKNPL
;
A
#
# COMPACT_ATOMS: atom_id res chain seq x y z
N MET A 1 -22.24 -49.12 47.82
CA MET A 1 -21.75 -50.00 46.73
C MET A 1 -22.72 -49.98 45.56
N ARG A 2 -22.33 -49.39 44.42
CA ARG A 2 -22.65 -49.80 43.03
C ARG A 2 -22.04 -48.75 42.10
N LYS A 3 -21.20 -49.17 41.15
CA LYS A 3 -20.74 -48.31 40.05
C LYS A 3 -21.81 -48.32 38.96
N LEU A 4 -22.09 -47.17 38.37
CA LEU A 4 -22.72 -47.09 37.05
C LEU A 4 -21.59 -46.97 36.02
N ILE A 5 -21.64 -47.81 34.99
CA ILE A 5 -20.70 -47.80 33.86
C ILE A 5 -21.52 -47.38 32.66
N GLY A 6 -21.28 -46.17 32.16
CA GLY A 6 -21.84 -45.74 30.88
C GLY A 6 -21.10 -46.42 29.74
N ILE A 7 -21.82 -47.11 28.86
CA ILE A 7 -21.29 -47.66 27.62
C ILE A 7 -21.81 -46.78 26.48
N SER A 8 -20.95 -45.92 25.95
CA SER A 8 -21.23 -45.18 24.71
C SER A 8 -20.93 -46.06 23.50
N ALA A 9 -21.96 -46.35 22.71
CA ALA A 9 -21.79 -46.99 21.40
C ALA A 9 -21.66 -45.90 20.31
N PRO A 10 -20.60 -45.88 19.50
CA PRO A 10 -20.50 -44.95 18.38
C PRO A 10 -21.46 -45.35 17.26
N LEU A 11 -22.34 -44.43 16.86
CA LEU A 11 -23.26 -44.62 15.74
C LEU A 11 -22.52 -44.32 14.42
N ILE A 12 -21.96 -45.35 13.78
CA ILE A 12 -21.30 -45.19 12.48
C ILE A 12 -22.36 -44.99 11.39
N VAL A 13 -22.43 -43.79 10.84
CA VAL A 13 -23.27 -43.45 9.68
C VAL A 13 -22.44 -43.57 8.41
N THR A 14 -22.50 -44.73 7.76
CA THR A 14 -21.87 -44.94 6.44
C THR A 14 -22.70 -44.26 5.34
N LEU A 15 -22.25 -43.10 4.86
CA LEU A 15 -22.82 -42.41 3.71
C LEU A 15 -22.36 -43.08 2.41
N THR A 16 -23.22 -43.90 1.79
CA THR A 16 -22.92 -44.54 0.50
C THR A 16 -23.25 -43.60 -0.66
N LEU A 17 -22.22 -43.01 -1.26
CA LEU A 17 -22.35 -42.30 -2.54
C LEU A 17 -22.57 -43.30 -3.68
N ALA A 18 -23.71 -43.20 -4.36
CA ALA A 18 -24.01 -44.00 -5.54
C ALA A 18 -23.60 -43.23 -6.81
N VAL A 19 -22.62 -43.75 -7.54
CA VAL A 19 -22.18 -43.17 -8.83
C VAL A 19 -23.20 -43.53 -9.92
N GLY A 20 -23.99 -42.55 -10.35
CA GLY A 20 -24.93 -42.68 -11.46
C GLY A 20 -24.32 -42.17 -12.76
N CYS A 21 -23.83 -43.07 -13.62
CA CYS A 21 -23.42 -42.69 -14.98
C CYS A 21 -24.65 -42.32 -15.82
N SER A 22 -24.70 -41.08 -16.31
CA SER A 22 -25.68 -40.64 -17.31
C SER A 22 -24.95 -40.28 -18.60
N THR A 23 -25.21 -41.02 -19.67
CA THR A 23 -24.63 -40.77 -21.00
C THR A 23 -25.61 -39.96 -21.85
N GLY A 24 -25.26 -38.71 -22.13
CA GLY A 24 -25.87 -37.88 -23.16
C GLY A 24 -24.75 -37.21 -23.96
N ALA A 25 -24.89 -37.14 -25.28
CA ALA A 25 -23.92 -36.52 -26.16
C ALA A 25 -24.60 -35.42 -26.97
N ASP A 26 -23.92 -34.28 -27.08
CA ASP A 26 -24.13 -33.27 -28.12
C ASP A 26 -22.74 -32.76 -28.54
N GLU A 27 -22.61 -32.38 -29.81
CA GLU A 27 -21.33 -32.03 -30.43
C GLU A 27 -20.98 -30.54 -30.21
N PRO A 28 -19.69 -30.17 -30.11
CA PRO A 28 -19.29 -28.77 -30.03
C PRO A 28 -19.63 -28.04 -31.34
N VAL A 29 -20.48 -27.02 -31.25
CA VAL A 29 -20.80 -26.15 -32.38
C VAL A 29 -19.59 -25.29 -32.71
N SER A 30 -19.05 -25.46 -33.92
CA SER A 30 -18.05 -24.54 -34.47
C SER A 30 -18.70 -23.18 -34.70
N LEU A 31 -18.14 -22.13 -34.10
CA LEU A 31 -18.40 -20.75 -34.47
C LEU A 31 -17.25 -20.30 -35.36
N ASP A 32 -17.55 -19.86 -36.58
CA ASP A 32 -16.54 -19.43 -37.54
C ASP A 32 -15.93 -18.09 -37.12
N ASP A 33 -14.60 -18.01 -37.08
CA ASP A 33 -13.87 -16.74 -36.97
C ASP A 33 -14.13 -15.86 -38.22
N PRO A 34 -14.38 -14.56 -38.07
CA PRO A 34 -14.51 -13.65 -39.21
C PRO A 34 -13.17 -13.43 -39.92
N GLU A 35 -13.17 -13.53 -41.25
CA GLU A 35 -11.98 -13.46 -42.09
C GLU A 35 -11.36 -12.04 -42.11
N ILE A 36 -10.24 -11.85 -41.38
CA ILE A 36 -9.47 -10.59 -41.40
C ILE A 36 -8.67 -10.43 -42.69
N THR A 37 -9.29 -9.78 -43.69
CA THR A 37 -8.65 -9.48 -44.98
C THR A 37 -7.64 -8.34 -44.87
N TYR A 38 -6.35 -8.65 -44.92
CA TYR A 38 -5.27 -7.66 -45.03
C TYR A 38 -5.24 -7.01 -46.43
N THR A 39 -5.68 -5.76 -46.54
CA THR A 39 -5.50 -4.94 -47.76
C THR A 39 -4.24 -4.06 -47.64
N ASN A 40 -3.13 -4.55 -48.18
CA ASN A 40 -1.96 -3.71 -48.42
C ASN A 40 -2.16 -2.89 -49.70
N GLU A 41 -2.37 -1.58 -49.59
CA GLU A 41 -2.23 -0.63 -50.71
C GLU A 41 -1.20 0.44 -50.36
N THR A 42 0.01 0.28 -50.88
CA THR A 42 1.02 1.34 -50.98
C THR A 42 1.00 1.92 -52.39
N GLU A 43 0.59 3.17 -52.55
CA GLU A 43 1.04 4.02 -53.67
C GLU A 43 1.55 5.36 -53.13
N GLU A 44 2.55 5.92 -53.81
CA GLU A 44 3.21 7.17 -53.44
C GLU A 44 2.52 8.39 -54.08
N THR A 45 2.66 9.58 -53.49
CA THR A 45 2.84 10.81 -54.29
C THR A 45 3.37 12.00 -53.48
N ASP A 46 4.24 12.77 -54.14
CA ASP A 46 4.91 14.02 -53.75
C ASP A 46 5.21 14.80 -55.07
N PRO A 47 5.59 16.09 -55.14
CA PRO A 47 5.42 17.25 -54.23
C PRO A 47 4.60 18.40 -54.87
N SER A 48 4.27 19.46 -54.11
CA SER A 48 4.25 20.89 -54.53
C SER A 48 3.63 21.82 -53.46
N LEU A 49 3.84 23.14 -53.39
CA LEU A 49 4.96 24.08 -53.68
C LEU A 49 4.36 25.52 -53.64
N SER A 50 4.67 26.31 -52.60
CA SER A 50 4.47 27.77 -52.47
C SER A 50 5.02 28.18 -51.08
N GLU A 51 6.00 29.04 -50.81
CA GLU A 51 6.47 30.31 -51.45
C GLU A 51 5.37 31.38 -51.55
N ALA A 52 5.50 32.61 -51.01
CA ALA A 52 6.49 33.24 -50.11
C ALA A 52 5.71 34.12 -49.07
N ASP A 53 6.10 35.23 -48.44
CA ASP A 53 7.21 36.24 -48.43
C ASP A 53 7.20 36.91 -47.01
N GLU A 54 8.10 37.76 -46.51
CA GLU A 54 9.58 37.84 -46.42
C GLU A 54 9.91 38.85 -45.25
N GLU A 55 11.18 38.97 -44.80
CA GLU A 55 11.71 39.95 -43.80
C GLU A 55 11.30 39.80 -42.30
N GLY A 56 12.12 40.15 -41.29
CA GLY A 56 13.56 40.46 -41.29
C GLY A 56 14.03 41.46 -40.20
N SER A 57 14.98 41.06 -39.33
CA SER A 57 15.97 41.97 -38.70
C SER A 57 16.97 41.21 -37.80
N GLU A 58 18.27 41.47 -37.97
CA GLU A 58 19.35 41.07 -37.06
C GLU A 58 19.63 42.18 -36.03
N GLU A 59 20.19 41.87 -34.86
CA GLU A 59 21.33 42.64 -34.32
C GLU A 59 22.18 41.83 -33.31
N GLU A 60 23.39 42.30 -33.03
CA GLU A 60 24.50 41.48 -32.50
C GLU A 60 25.02 41.88 -31.11
N LYS A 61 25.60 40.89 -30.42
CA LYS A 61 26.76 40.97 -29.49
C LYS A 61 26.64 41.81 -28.20
N GLY A 62 26.91 41.11 -27.09
CA GLY A 62 27.49 41.68 -25.87
C GLY A 62 28.21 40.59 -25.09
N ALA A 63 29.55 40.59 -25.08
CA ALA A 63 30.35 39.61 -24.36
C ALA A 63 31.52 40.30 -23.64
N GLU A 64 31.59 40.13 -22.32
CA GLU A 64 32.79 40.38 -21.52
C GLU A 64 33.00 39.20 -20.57
N GLU A 65 34.22 38.67 -20.54
CA GLU A 65 34.66 37.79 -19.46
C GLU A 65 34.91 38.61 -18.20
N ASN A 66 34.61 38.06 -17.03
CA ASN A 66 35.49 38.29 -15.88
C ASN A 66 35.59 37.02 -15.03
N LYS A 67 36.81 36.52 -14.86
CA LYS A 67 37.12 35.50 -13.87
C LYS A 67 37.62 36.19 -12.61
N ASN A 68 37.10 35.77 -11.47
CA ASN A 68 37.99 35.47 -10.35
C ASN A 68 37.39 34.33 -9.51
N THR A 69 38.19 33.29 -9.29
CA THR A 69 38.01 32.36 -8.18
C THR A 69 38.22 33.09 -6.86
N ASP A 70 37.55 32.64 -5.81
CA ASP A 70 38.22 32.19 -4.60
C ASP A 70 37.53 30.89 -4.14
N GLU A 71 38.27 30.03 -3.45
CA GLU A 71 37.83 28.72 -2.95
C GLU A 71 37.46 28.85 -1.47
N ASP A 72 36.41 28.19 -1.01
CA ASP A 72 36.25 27.74 0.38
C ASP A 72 35.36 26.48 0.37
N GLU A 73 35.64 25.55 1.30
CA GLU A 73 35.10 24.18 1.31
C GLU A 73 33.90 24.02 2.27
N ASP A 74 33.30 22.84 2.21
CA ASP A 74 32.62 22.14 3.32
C ASP A 74 31.20 22.61 3.74
N ALA A 75 30.21 21.92 3.19
CA ALA A 75 28.89 21.70 3.78
C ALA A 75 28.24 20.49 3.09
N ASP A 76 28.59 19.28 3.52
CA ASP A 76 27.92 18.05 3.07
C ASP A 76 26.45 18.07 3.54
N ALA A 77 25.52 17.82 2.62
CA ALA A 77 24.09 18.02 2.82
C ALA A 77 23.31 16.81 2.32
N GLU A 78 22.93 15.95 3.27
CA GLU A 78 22.03 14.81 3.07
C GLU A 78 20.78 15.21 2.25
N PRO A 79 20.38 14.41 1.24
CA PRO A 79 19.28 14.77 0.36
C PRO A 79 17.92 14.60 1.06
N THR A 80 17.30 15.73 1.44
CA THR A 80 15.88 15.76 1.84
C THR A 80 14.98 15.20 0.72
N PRO A 81 14.06 14.27 1.00
CA PRO A 81 13.34 13.51 -0.04
C PRO A 81 12.16 14.27 -0.68
N ASP A 82 12.39 15.47 -1.22
CA ASP A 82 11.33 16.26 -1.89
C ASP A 82 11.83 17.19 -3.03
N GLN A 83 12.97 16.85 -3.69
CA GLN A 83 13.52 17.64 -4.81
C GLN A 83 14.03 16.82 -6.00
N ASP A 84 13.25 15.83 -6.47
CA ASP A 84 13.39 15.31 -7.84
C ASP A 84 12.34 15.95 -8.78
N PRO A 85 12.73 16.88 -9.67
CA PRO A 85 11.82 17.49 -10.65
C PRO A 85 11.49 16.59 -11.84
N GLU A 86 12.30 15.56 -12.13
CA GLU A 86 12.09 14.62 -13.24
C GLU A 86 11.27 13.38 -12.84
N ALA A 87 11.09 13.13 -11.54
CA ALA A 87 10.08 12.19 -11.05
C ALA A 87 8.72 12.44 -11.71
N GLN A 88 8.10 11.38 -12.23
CA GLN A 88 6.66 11.38 -12.52
C GLN A 88 5.88 11.70 -11.23
N ASN A 89 4.66 12.24 -11.33
CA ASN A 89 3.82 12.48 -10.15
C ASN A 89 3.25 11.15 -9.61
N LEU A 90 4.13 10.33 -9.03
CA LEU A 90 3.81 9.11 -8.33
C LEU A 90 2.97 9.46 -7.09
N ARG A 91 1.82 8.81 -6.93
CA ARG A 91 0.92 8.99 -5.79
C ARG A 91 0.52 7.64 -5.23
N GLN A 92 0.46 7.54 -3.92
CA GLN A 92 -0.05 6.38 -3.21
C GLN A 92 -1.57 6.50 -3.15
N LEU A 93 -2.27 5.70 -3.95
CA LEU A 93 -3.73 5.61 -3.92
C LEU A 93 -4.11 4.36 -3.14
N TYR A 94 -4.90 4.52 -2.08
CA TYR A 94 -5.38 3.39 -1.29
C TYR A 94 -6.64 2.84 -1.96
N LEU A 95 -6.52 1.64 -2.53
CA LEU A 95 -7.53 0.97 -3.35
C LEU A 95 -8.04 -0.30 -2.66
N PHE A 96 -9.21 -0.79 -3.07
CA PHE A 96 -9.66 -2.11 -2.62
C PHE A 96 -9.02 -3.21 -3.46
N ASP A 97 -8.44 -4.22 -2.81
CA ASP A 97 -7.98 -5.45 -3.45
C ASP A 97 -9.13 -6.43 -3.74
N SER A 98 -8.79 -7.56 -4.36
CA SER A 98 -9.74 -8.63 -4.72
C SER A 98 -10.35 -9.36 -3.52
N ASN A 99 -9.82 -9.16 -2.31
CA ASN A 99 -10.31 -9.71 -1.05
C ASN A 99 -11.17 -8.69 -0.27
N GLY A 100 -11.15 -7.41 -0.66
CA GLY A 100 -11.85 -6.30 0.01
C GLY A 100 -10.99 -5.52 1.01
N MET A 101 -9.68 -5.76 1.05
CA MET A 101 -8.71 -5.04 1.88
C MET A 101 -8.36 -3.70 1.24
N VAL A 102 -8.09 -2.68 2.05
CA VAL A 102 -7.58 -1.37 1.60
C VAL A 102 -6.06 -1.43 1.48
N VAL A 103 -5.52 -1.16 0.30
CA VAL A 103 -4.10 -1.38 -0.02
C VAL A 103 -3.55 -0.19 -0.79
N PRO A 104 -2.39 0.38 -0.40
CA PRO A 104 -1.75 1.40 -1.21
C PRO A 104 -1.27 0.82 -2.54
N GLN A 105 -1.39 1.60 -3.62
CA GLN A 105 -0.79 1.34 -4.93
C GLN A 105 -0.08 2.63 -5.37
N THR A 106 1.19 2.54 -5.77
CA THR A 106 1.93 3.73 -6.26
C THR A 106 1.72 3.87 -7.77
N ILE A 107 0.94 4.89 -8.18
CA ILE A 107 0.50 5.09 -9.57
C ILE A 107 1.01 6.43 -10.11
N GLU A 108 1.39 6.48 -11.39
CA GLU A 108 1.83 7.69 -12.08
C GLU A 108 0.64 8.55 -12.52
N LEU A 109 0.46 9.73 -11.92
CA LEU A 109 -0.60 10.67 -12.28
C LEU A 109 -0.09 11.84 -13.14
N PRO A 110 -0.95 12.50 -13.94
CA PRO A 110 -0.60 13.74 -14.65
C PRO A 110 -0.22 14.87 -13.67
N LYS A 111 0.77 15.72 -14.02
CA LYS A 111 1.18 16.84 -13.14
C LYS A 111 0.04 17.87 -13.00
N THR A 112 -0.22 18.32 -11.78
CA THR A 112 -1.30 19.26 -11.40
C THR A 112 -0.90 20.07 -10.16
N ASP A 113 -1.50 21.25 -9.98
CA ASP A 113 -1.36 22.07 -8.77
C ASP A 113 -2.24 21.57 -7.61
N SER A 114 -3.28 20.78 -7.91
CA SER A 114 -4.31 20.33 -6.95
C SER A 114 -4.15 18.85 -6.57
N THR A 115 -2.98 18.48 -6.06
CA THR A 115 -2.57 17.07 -5.82
C THR A 115 -3.53 16.28 -4.92
N MET A 116 -3.93 16.83 -3.77
CA MET A 116 -4.84 16.17 -2.83
C MET A 116 -6.21 15.85 -3.47
N LYS A 117 -6.77 16.82 -4.21
CA LYS A 117 -8.02 16.64 -4.94
C LYS A 117 -7.88 15.58 -6.04
N GLN A 118 -6.81 15.64 -6.85
CA GLN A 118 -6.55 14.65 -7.88
C GLN A 118 -6.44 13.24 -7.31
N SER A 119 -5.73 13.04 -6.19
CA SER A 119 -5.61 11.72 -5.56
C SER A 119 -6.99 11.14 -5.20
N LEU A 120 -7.93 11.95 -4.69
CA LEU A 120 -9.31 11.52 -4.44
C LEU A 120 -10.15 11.35 -5.70
N GLU A 121 -9.99 12.19 -6.73
CA GLU A 121 -10.66 12.04 -8.03
C GLU A 121 -10.30 10.70 -8.70
N TYR A 122 -9.08 10.19 -8.49
CA TYR A 122 -8.67 8.86 -8.93
C TYR A 122 -9.20 7.72 -8.04
N LEU A 123 -9.74 7.97 -6.85
CA LEU A 123 -10.43 6.93 -6.06
C LEU A 123 -11.86 6.64 -6.57
N VAL A 124 -12.38 7.40 -7.55
CA VAL A 124 -13.77 7.31 -8.04
C VAL A 124 -13.97 6.18 -9.06
N ALA A 125 -14.98 5.34 -8.84
CA ALA A 125 -15.39 4.30 -9.78
C ALA A 125 -15.89 4.87 -11.13
N ASP A 126 -15.64 4.15 -12.23
CA ASP A 126 -15.78 4.64 -13.61
C ASP A 126 -15.00 5.96 -13.89
N GLY A 127 -14.05 6.33 -13.02
CA GLY A 127 -13.22 7.53 -13.09
C GLY A 127 -11.87 7.36 -13.81
N PRO A 128 -10.95 8.34 -13.70
CA PRO A 128 -9.71 8.39 -14.48
C PRO A 128 -8.67 7.32 -14.11
N LEU A 129 -8.89 6.58 -13.01
CA LEU A 129 -8.09 5.41 -12.63
C LEU A 129 -8.31 4.22 -13.57
N GLN A 130 -9.44 4.16 -14.28
CA GLN A 130 -9.89 2.95 -14.99
C GLN A 130 -8.90 2.43 -16.06
N ASP A 131 -8.12 3.33 -16.67
CA ASP A 131 -7.10 3.01 -17.69
C ASP A 131 -5.74 2.57 -17.09
N VAL A 132 -5.53 2.76 -15.79
CA VAL A 132 -4.26 2.47 -15.06
C VAL A 132 -4.48 1.65 -13.78
N LEU A 133 -5.65 1.02 -13.65
CA LEU A 133 -6.07 0.20 -12.51
C LEU A 133 -5.33 -1.16 -12.54
N PRO A 134 -4.55 -1.53 -11.50
CA PRO A 134 -3.83 -2.81 -11.48
C PRO A 134 -4.75 -4.04 -11.40
N SER A 135 -4.26 -5.22 -11.84
CA SER A 135 -5.08 -6.44 -11.81
C SER A 135 -5.45 -6.82 -10.37
N GLY A 136 -6.68 -7.25 -10.18
CA GLY A 136 -7.20 -7.57 -8.85
C GLY A 136 -7.56 -6.38 -7.96
N PHE A 137 -7.43 -5.14 -8.41
CA PHE A 137 -7.83 -3.94 -7.65
C PHE A 137 -9.11 -3.29 -8.20
N ARG A 138 -9.76 -2.46 -7.39
CA ARG A 138 -10.88 -1.60 -7.79
C ARG A 138 -10.84 -0.23 -7.12
N ALA A 139 -11.51 0.72 -7.76
CA ALA A 139 -11.82 2.02 -7.18
C ALA A 139 -12.71 1.91 -5.93
N VAL A 140 -12.75 3.00 -5.16
CA VAL A 140 -13.20 3.04 -3.77
C VAL A 140 -14.48 3.86 -3.59
N LEU A 141 -14.53 5.05 -4.19
CA LEU A 141 -15.67 5.97 -4.07
C LEU A 141 -16.74 5.65 -5.14
N PRO A 142 -18.04 5.84 -4.84
CA PRO A 142 -19.12 5.57 -5.80
C PRO A 142 -18.99 6.35 -7.11
N ALA A 143 -19.43 5.75 -8.21
CA ALA A 143 -19.31 6.35 -9.54
C ALA A 143 -20.09 7.67 -9.64
N GLY A 144 -19.45 8.69 -10.23
CA GLY A 144 -20.01 10.05 -10.32
C GLY A 144 -19.79 10.93 -9.10
N THR A 145 -19.17 10.42 -8.03
CA THR A 145 -18.71 11.24 -6.90
C THR A 145 -17.78 12.36 -7.38
N THR A 146 -18.05 13.58 -6.94
CA THR A 146 -17.15 14.74 -7.11
C THR A 146 -16.67 15.23 -5.75
N VAL A 147 -15.48 15.84 -5.71
CA VAL A 147 -14.84 16.28 -4.46
C VAL A 147 -14.11 17.60 -4.64
N ASP A 148 -14.14 18.46 -3.63
CA ASP A 148 -13.19 19.55 -3.44
C ASP A 148 -12.43 19.35 -2.13
N VAL A 149 -11.13 19.68 -2.11
CA VAL A 149 -10.28 19.58 -0.92
C VAL A 149 -9.81 20.96 -0.49
N ASN A 150 -10.07 21.34 0.75
CA ASN A 150 -9.58 22.55 1.38
C ASN A 150 -8.55 22.19 2.46
N HIS A 151 -7.32 22.71 2.35
CA HIS A 151 -6.22 22.32 3.22
C HIS A 151 -5.91 23.40 4.28
N LEU A 152 -6.13 23.06 5.56
CA LEU A 152 -5.91 23.92 6.72
C LEU A 152 -4.47 23.79 7.24
N LYS A 153 -3.52 24.36 6.50
CA LYS A 153 -2.07 24.23 6.75
C LYS A 153 -1.56 24.57 8.16
N GLU A 154 -2.26 25.42 8.92
CA GLU A 154 -1.86 25.76 10.30
C GLU A 154 -2.26 24.67 11.30
N ASP A 155 -3.30 23.89 10.99
CA ASP A 155 -3.84 22.80 11.80
C ASP A 155 -3.47 21.40 11.24
N LYS A 156 -2.85 21.34 10.05
CA LYS A 156 -2.61 20.12 9.23
C LYS A 156 -3.86 19.27 8.93
N ILE A 157 -5.03 19.91 8.78
CA ILE A 157 -6.29 19.21 8.46
C ILE A 157 -6.63 19.33 6.97
N ALA A 158 -6.82 18.20 6.27
CA ALA A 158 -7.44 18.17 4.95
C ALA A 158 -8.96 18.01 5.07
N VAL A 159 -9.72 19.03 4.65
CA VAL A 159 -11.18 18.97 4.58
C VAL A 159 -11.59 18.53 3.18
N ALA A 160 -12.07 17.29 3.04
CA ALA A 160 -12.58 16.73 1.80
C ALA A 160 -14.11 16.84 1.76
N ASN A 161 -14.63 17.65 0.84
CA ASN A 161 -16.05 17.92 0.67
C ASN A 161 -16.56 17.26 -0.61
N PHE A 162 -17.41 16.25 -0.45
CA PHE A 162 -17.92 15.41 -1.53
C PHE A 162 -19.35 15.78 -1.95
N SER A 163 -19.77 15.38 -3.16
CA SER A 163 -21.16 15.44 -3.60
C SER A 163 -22.00 14.25 -3.07
N ASN A 164 -23.33 14.32 -3.18
CA ASN A 164 -24.29 13.34 -2.62
C ASN A 164 -24.00 11.88 -3.03
N GLU A 165 -23.44 11.69 -4.22
CA GLU A 165 -23.09 10.39 -4.79
C GLU A 165 -22.10 9.62 -3.89
N PHE A 166 -21.32 10.32 -3.05
CA PHE A 166 -20.47 9.73 -2.01
C PHE A 166 -21.24 8.82 -1.03
N GLU A 167 -22.55 8.97 -0.87
CA GLU A 167 -23.36 8.10 0.01
C GLU A 167 -23.82 6.79 -0.68
N GLU A 168 -23.56 6.59 -1.99
CA GLU A 168 -24.08 5.46 -2.78
C GLU A 168 -23.19 4.19 -2.76
N TYR A 169 -22.62 3.83 -1.60
CA TYR A 169 -21.81 2.60 -1.40
C TYR A 169 -22.56 1.48 -0.65
N ASN A 170 -21.99 0.27 -0.59
CA ASN A 170 -22.51 -0.80 0.28
C ASN A 170 -21.97 -0.62 1.71
N VAL A 171 -22.78 -0.88 2.74
CA VAL A 171 -22.35 -0.84 4.16
C VAL A 171 -21.16 -1.78 4.49
N ALA A 172 -20.84 -2.75 3.61
CA ALA A 172 -19.66 -3.58 3.73
C ALA A 172 -18.35 -2.88 3.27
N ASP A 173 -18.45 -1.91 2.36
CA ASP A 173 -17.34 -1.11 1.86
C ASP A 173 -17.07 0.12 2.76
N GLU A 174 -18.07 0.57 3.52
CA GLU A 174 -18.08 1.86 4.24
C GLU A 174 -16.78 2.16 5.00
N LYS A 175 -16.35 1.25 5.87
CA LYS A 175 -15.14 1.45 6.68
C LYS A 175 -13.89 1.62 5.81
N GLY A 176 -13.67 0.69 4.89
CA GLY A 176 -12.53 0.73 3.98
C GLY A 176 -12.54 1.95 3.06
N MET A 177 -13.73 2.50 2.74
CA MET A 177 -13.86 3.73 1.97
C MET A 177 -13.34 4.95 2.75
N PHE A 178 -13.66 5.05 4.04
CA PHE A 178 -13.17 6.11 4.93
C PHE A 178 -11.68 5.93 5.27
N GLU A 179 -11.23 4.68 5.51
CA GLU A 179 -9.82 4.33 5.69
C GLU A 179 -9.00 4.75 4.44
N ALA A 180 -9.44 4.37 3.24
CA ALA A 180 -8.77 4.72 1.99
C ALA A 180 -8.67 6.24 1.72
N VAL A 181 -9.73 7.01 1.97
CA VAL A 181 -9.71 8.48 1.87
C VAL A 181 -8.71 9.07 2.85
N THR A 182 -8.70 8.57 4.09
CA THR A 182 -7.83 9.06 5.17
C THR A 182 -6.35 8.77 4.87
N TRP A 183 -6.02 7.55 4.49
CA TRP A 183 -4.65 7.14 4.16
C TRP A 183 -4.15 7.73 2.83
N THR A 184 -5.05 8.01 1.88
CA THR A 184 -4.70 8.73 0.63
C THR A 184 -4.41 10.22 0.89
N LEU A 185 -5.08 10.87 1.84
CA LEU A 185 -4.81 12.27 2.18
C LEU A 185 -3.63 12.45 3.14
N THR A 186 -3.46 11.56 4.12
CA THR A 186 -2.29 11.52 5.00
C THR A 186 -1.04 10.92 4.32
N GLN A 187 -0.97 10.94 2.97
CA GLN A 187 0.27 10.70 2.21
C GLN A 187 1.13 11.97 2.05
N PHE A 188 0.58 13.14 2.40
CA PHE A 188 1.25 14.44 2.29
C PHE A 188 1.66 14.90 3.69
N ASP A 189 2.95 15.20 3.90
CA ASP A 189 3.56 15.53 5.21
C ASP A 189 2.94 16.74 5.94
N ASP A 190 2.17 17.56 5.22
CA ASP A 190 1.42 18.68 5.77
C ASP A 190 -0.05 18.35 6.14
N VAL A 191 -0.43 17.06 6.11
CA VAL A 191 -1.76 16.53 6.50
C VAL A 191 -1.61 15.39 7.52
N ASP A 192 -1.93 15.67 8.79
CA ASP A 192 -1.99 14.65 9.86
C ASP A 192 -3.43 14.15 10.07
N GLU A 193 -4.43 15.00 9.79
CA GLU A 193 -5.85 14.75 10.04
C GLU A 193 -6.73 15.03 8.81
N VAL A 194 -7.88 14.35 8.73
CA VAL A 194 -8.85 14.43 7.63
C VAL A 194 -10.25 14.67 8.17
N LYS A 195 -10.94 15.67 7.61
CA LYS A 195 -12.37 15.93 7.84
C LYS A 195 -13.16 15.65 6.57
N ILE A 196 -14.31 15.01 6.70
CA ILE A 196 -15.19 14.65 5.58
C ILE A 196 -16.51 15.43 5.70
N GLU A 197 -16.85 16.14 4.62
CA GLU A 197 -18.11 16.85 4.44
C GLU A 197 -18.86 16.29 3.22
N VAL A 198 -20.20 16.37 3.24
CA VAL A 198 -21.05 16.04 2.08
C VAL A 198 -21.94 17.25 1.77
N ASN A 199 -21.79 17.83 0.57
CA ASN A 199 -22.35 19.13 0.16
C ASN A 199 -21.99 20.31 1.09
N GLY A 200 -20.85 20.29 1.77
CA GLY A 200 -20.47 21.31 2.77
C GLY A 200 -21.18 21.18 4.12
N VAL A 201 -21.58 19.95 4.47
CA VAL A 201 -22.05 19.58 5.81
C VAL A 201 -21.14 18.50 6.37
N GLU A 202 -20.49 18.77 7.50
CA GLU A 202 -19.65 17.84 8.25
C GLU A 202 -20.43 16.59 8.68
N LEU A 203 -19.85 15.40 8.52
CA LEU A 203 -20.47 14.15 8.94
C LEU A 203 -20.28 13.93 10.45
N GLU A 204 -21.40 13.91 11.20
CA GLU A 204 -21.41 13.51 12.63
C GLU A 204 -21.44 11.97 12.82
N GLN A 205 -21.76 11.21 11.77
CA GLN A 205 -21.82 9.74 11.75
C GLN A 205 -21.58 9.20 10.34
N LEU A 206 -21.16 7.93 10.23
CA LEU A 206 -21.05 7.22 8.94
C LEU A 206 -22.46 7.01 8.34
N PRO A 207 -22.71 7.40 7.06
CA PRO A 207 -24.05 7.39 6.46
C PRO A 207 -24.82 6.05 6.46
N MET A 208 -24.18 4.89 6.33
CA MET A 208 -24.86 3.60 6.17
C MET A 208 -24.87 2.72 7.43
N SER A 209 -23.86 2.79 8.31
CA SER A 209 -23.88 2.08 9.60
C SER A 209 -24.44 2.89 10.77
N GLU A 210 -24.67 4.20 10.60
CA GLU A 210 -25.01 5.15 11.67
C GLU A 210 -23.95 5.20 12.80
N THR A 211 -22.71 4.75 12.55
CA THR A 211 -21.61 4.78 13.53
C THR A 211 -21.18 6.23 13.78
N PRO A 212 -21.21 6.75 15.03
CA PRO A 212 -20.78 8.13 15.32
C PRO A 212 -19.30 8.37 15.00
N ILE A 213 -19.01 9.51 14.41
CA ILE A 213 -17.63 9.99 14.16
C ILE A 213 -17.20 10.81 15.38
N VAL A 214 -15.94 10.65 15.82
CA VAL A 214 -15.42 11.26 17.06
C VAL A 214 -14.09 11.95 16.79
N GLY A 215 -14.15 13.22 16.38
CA GLY A 215 -12.96 13.99 15.98
C GLY A 215 -12.81 14.04 14.47
N ASN A 216 -11.57 14.22 14.01
CA ASN A 216 -11.17 14.04 12.61
C ASN A 216 -10.63 12.61 12.43
N PHE A 217 -10.56 12.13 11.20
CA PHE A 217 -9.92 10.84 10.87
C PHE A 217 -8.40 11.01 10.74
N SER A 218 -7.64 10.00 11.12
CA SER A 218 -6.17 9.98 11.03
C SER A 218 -5.65 8.56 10.76
N ARG A 219 -4.32 8.37 10.67
CA ARG A 219 -3.74 7.00 10.68
C ARG A 219 -3.87 6.30 12.04
N GLU A 220 -4.12 7.02 13.13
CA GLU A 220 -4.33 6.42 14.46
C GLU A 220 -5.67 5.65 14.55
N ASP A 221 -6.63 5.93 13.66
CA ASP A 221 -7.85 5.12 13.50
C ASP A 221 -7.59 3.74 12.86
N GLY A 222 -6.39 3.55 12.30
CA GLY A 222 -5.93 2.31 11.66
C GLY A 222 -6.41 2.10 10.23
N ILE A 223 -6.20 0.87 9.75
CA ILE A 223 -6.58 0.37 8.43
C ILE A 223 -6.71 -1.15 8.48
N ASN A 224 -7.68 -1.74 7.76
CA ASN A 224 -7.91 -3.19 7.71
C ASN A 224 -7.95 -3.86 9.09
N LEU A 225 -8.77 -3.33 10.00
CA LEU A 225 -8.69 -3.62 11.45
C LEU A 225 -8.82 -5.11 11.81
N ASP A 226 -7.79 -5.70 12.42
CA ASP A 226 -7.84 -7.05 13.02
C ASP A 226 -7.98 -6.99 14.54
N TYR A 227 -9.20 -7.28 15.00
CA TYR A 227 -9.54 -7.41 16.42
C TYR A 227 -9.80 -8.87 16.85
N SER A 228 -9.32 -9.86 16.09
CA SER A 228 -9.58 -11.29 16.34
C SER A 228 -8.91 -11.84 17.60
N ASN A 229 -7.81 -11.23 18.05
CA ASN A 229 -7.02 -11.66 19.22
C ASN A 229 -7.37 -10.90 20.52
N VAL A 230 -8.29 -9.93 20.49
CA VAL A 230 -8.52 -9.02 21.62
C VAL A 230 -9.26 -9.70 22.78
N VAL A 231 -8.58 -9.82 23.93
CA VAL A 231 -9.14 -10.36 25.18
C VAL A 231 -9.58 -9.26 26.15
N ASP A 232 -8.90 -8.10 26.14
CA ASP A 232 -9.21 -6.94 26.99
C ASP A 232 -8.93 -5.64 26.22
N PHE A 233 -9.95 -4.79 26.06
CA PHE A 233 -9.84 -3.48 25.38
C PHE A 233 -9.33 -2.36 26.32
N THR A 234 -9.07 -2.65 27.59
CA THR A 234 -8.65 -1.65 28.60
C THR A 234 -7.15 -1.68 28.93
N ASN A 235 -6.42 -2.62 28.34
CA ASN A 235 -4.96 -2.78 28.46
C ASN A 235 -4.42 -3.23 27.09
N SER A 236 -4.70 -2.42 26.06
CA SER A 236 -4.45 -2.77 24.65
C SER A 236 -4.18 -1.55 23.78
N GLN A 237 -3.17 -1.64 22.92
CA GLN A 237 -2.82 -0.64 21.91
C GLN A 237 -3.18 -1.13 20.49
N ASP A 238 -3.10 -0.25 19.49
CA ASP A 238 -3.15 -0.63 18.07
C ASP A 238 -1.74 -0.57 17.51
N VAL A 239 -1.36 -1.53 16.66
CA VAL A 239 -0.11 -1.52 15.90
C VAL A 239 -0.37 -1.87 14.45
N THR A 240 0.19 -1.12 13.51
CA THR A 240 0.04 -1.39 12.07
C THR A 240 1.22 -2.23 11.57
N VAL A 241 0.93 -3.40 11.03
CA VAL A 241 1.91 -4.31 10.42
C VAL A 241 1.58 -4.56 8.96
N TYR A 242 2.61 -4.70 8.13
CA TYR A 242 2.46 -5.01 6.71
C TYR A 242 2.64 -6.50 6.44
N PHE A 243 1.67 -7.11 5.76
CA PHE A 243 1.69 -8.50 5.33
C PHE A 243 1.57 -8.61 3.81
N LEU A 244 1.81 -9.79 3.24
CA LEU A 244 1.79 -10.01 1.79
C LEU A 244 0.39 -10.43 1.32
N GLY A 245 -0.29 -9.57 0.57
CA GLY A 245 -1.40 -9.95 -0.31
C GLY A 245 -0.88 -10.44 -1.67
N SER A 246 -1.72 -11.13 -2.45
CA SER A 246 -1.34 -11.56 -3.80
C SER A 246 -2.53 -11.70 -4.76
N HIS A 247 -2.28 -11.45 -6.05
CA HIS A 247 -3.25 -11.62 -7.13
C HIS A 247 -2.53 -12.01 -8.44
N GLU A 248 -3.00 -13.03 -9.16
CA GLU A 248 -2.46 -13.43 -10.48
C GLU A 248 -0.91 -13.54 -10.60
N ASN A 249 -0.24 -13.95 -9.52
CA ASN A 249 1.22 -14.06 -9.33
C ASN A 249 1.97 -12.74 -9.04
N GLU A 250 1.27 -11.62 -8.88
CA GLU A 250 1.78 -10.38 -8.30
C GLU A 250 1.57 -10.41 -6.77
N THR A 251 2.51 -9.83 -6.02
CA THR A 251 2.52 -9.77 -4.55
C THR A 251 2.63 -8.31 -4.10
N TYR A 252 1.91 -7.92 -3.05
CA TYR A 252 1.84 -6.54 -2.57
C TYR A 252 1.68 -6.46 -1.05
N TYR A 253 2.22 -5.42 -0.44
CA TYR A 253 2.15 -5.18 1.00
C TYR A 253 0.80 -4.57 1.40
N VAL A 254 0.08 -5.27 2.26
CA VAL A 254 -1.22 -4.88 2.83
C VAL A 254 -0.98 -4.45 4.29
N PRO A 255 -1.24 -3.18 4.65
CA PRO A 255 -1.21 -2.76 6.04
C PRO A 255 -2.40 -3.36 6.80
N VAL A 256 -2.18 -3.79 8.02
CA VAL A 256 -3.20 -4.33 8.93
C VAL A 256 -2.95 -3.77 10.32
N THR A 257 -3.87 -2.96 10.82
CA THR A 257 -3.85 -2.50 12.21
C THR A 257 -4.43 -3.58 13.12
N ARG A 258 -3.59 -4.13 13.98
CA ARG A 258 -3.92 -5.18 14.96
C ARG A 258 -4.06 -4.56 16.34
N ARG A 259 -5.13 -4.90 17.07
CA ARG A 259 -5.20 -4.56 18.50
C ARG A 259 -4.53 -5.63 19.34
N VAL A 260 -3.46 -5.23 20.02
CA VAL A 260 -2.53 -6.06 20.79
C VAL A 260 -2.58 -5.73 22.27
N ALA A 261 -1.94 -6.54 23.11
CA ALA A 261 -1.74 -6.18 24.51
C ALA A 261 -0.88 -4.89 24.62
N ASP A 262 -1.21 -4.05 25.59
CA ASP A 262 -0.36 -2.94 26.02
C ASP A 262 0.82 -3.51 26.82
N GLU A 263 2.03 -3.39 26.26
CA GLU A 263 3.28 -4.00 26.71
C GLU A 263 4.42 -2.96 26.70
N ASP A 264 5.42 -3.15 27.58
CA ASP A 264 6.50 -2.18 27.84
C ASP A 264 7.39 -1.83 26.61
N ASN A 265 7.30 -2.57 25.49
CA ASN A 265 8.11 -2.36 24.28
C ASN A 265 7.31 -2.60 22.99
N GLU A 266 6.58 -1.58 22.57
CA GLU A 266 5.77 -1.53 21.34
C GLU A 266 6.53 -1.99 20.08
N ILE A 267 7.83 -1.67 19.95
CA ILE A 267 8.67 -2.06 18.80
C ILE A 267 8.86 -3.58 18.76
N ALA A 268 9.14 -4.19 19.93
CA ALA A 268 9.21 -5.64 20.04
C ALA A 268 7.84 -6.28 19.75
N THR A 269 6.74 -5.65 20.18
CA THR A 269 5.38 -6.08 19.83
C THR A 269 5.15 -6.05 18.32
N VAL A 270 5.48 -4.96 17.59
CA VAL A 270 5.34 -4.89 16.11
C VAL A 270 6.11 -6.02 15.42
N VAL A 271 7.34 -6.31 15.85
CA VAL A 271 8.15 -7.40 15.27
C VAL A 271 7.55 -8.78 15.61
N ASN A 272 7.04 -8.97 16.82
CA ASN A 272 6.37 -10.22 17.21
C ASN A 272 5.07 -10.45 16.42
N GLU A 273 4.26 -9.41 16.16
CA GLU A 273 3.02 -9.55 15.37
C GLU A 273 3.28 -9.85 13.88
N LEU A 274 4.44 -9.44 13.34
CA LEU A 274 4.92 -9.84 12.01
C LEU A 274 5.35 -11.32 11.96
N ILE A 275 6.00 -11.79 13.04
CA ILE A 275 6.43 -13.20 13.23
C ILE A 275 5.24 -14.14 13.42
N ASP A 276 4.24 -13.75 14.23
CA ASP A 276 2.98 -14.49 14.45
C ASP A 276 2.14 -14.60 13.16
N GLY A 277 2.29 -13.64 12.24
CA GLY A 277 1.65 -13.65 10.94
C GLY A 277 0.14 -13.35 10.95
N PRO A 278 -0.51 -13.28 9.77
CA PRO A 278 -1.93 -12.94 9.63
C PRO A 278 -2.87 -13.87 10.41
N SER A 279 -3.96 -13.32 10.95
CA SER A 279 -4.93 -14.13 11.69
C SER A 279 -5.70 -15.13 10.79
N LEU A 280 -6.35 -16.12 11.42
CA LEU A 280 -7.21 -17.09 10.73
C LEU A 280 -8.42 -16.45 10.01
N GLN A 281 -8.71 -15.18 10.29
CA GLN A 281 -9.70 -14.39 9.56
C GLN A 281 -9.10 -13.85 8.25
N MET A 282 -7.88 -13.30 8.32
CA MET A 282 -7.13 -12.72 7.19
C MET A 282 -6.26 -13.73 6.43
N ARG A 283 -6.76 -14.97 6.24
CA ARG A 283 -6.04 -16.09 5.58
C ARG A 283 -5.67 -15.88 4.10
N THR A 284 -6.05 -14.74 3.54
CA THR A 284 -5.72 -14.29 2.19
C THR A 284 -4.39 -13.55 2.14
N LEU A 285 -3.88 -13.12 3.30
CA LEU A 285 -2.55 -12.56 3.50
C LEU A 285 -1.56 -13.65 3.92
N LEU A 286 -0.28 -13.39 3.70
CA LEU A 286 0.85 -14.26 3.99
C LEU A 286 1.95 -13.48 4.75
N THR A 287 2.84 -14.23 5.40
CA THR A 287 4.14 -13.74 5.89
C THR A 287 5.19 -14.81 5.56
N GLU A 288 6.44 -14.40 5.40
CA GLU A 288 7.58 -15.32 5.28
C GLU A 288 8.33 -15.49 6.63
N MET A 289 7.93 -14.73 7.65
CA MET A 289 8.35 -14.93 9.04
C MET A 289 7.65 -16.14 9.68
N ASN A 290 8.25 -16.69 10.75
CA ASN A 290 7.76 -17.89 11.43
C ASN A 290 8.30 -18.01 12.87
N ASP A 291 7.77 -18.94 13.66
CA ASP A 291 8.01 -19.09 15.10
C ASP A 291 9.40 -19.61 15.51
N ASP A 292 10.28 -19.97 14.55
CA ASP A 292 11.71 -20.14 14.82
C ASP A 292 12.46 -18.78 14.84
N MET A 293 11.89 -17.69 14.32
CA MET A 293 12.47 -16.33 14.33
C MET A 293 12.24 -15.63 15.68
N MET A 294 13.24 -14.89 16.16
CA MET A 294 13.12 -14.05 17.37
C MET A 294 14.17 -12.94 17.43
N LEU A 295 13.82 -11.84 18.09
CA LEU A 295 14.76 -10.85 18.60
C LEU A 295 15.57 -11.43 19.77
N LEU A 296 16.88 -11.14 19.79
CA LEU A 296 17.83 -11.59 20.81
C LEU A 296 18.01 -10.60 21.97
N ASN A 297 17.70 -9.32 21.72
CA ASN A 297 17.82 -8.20 22.65
C ASN A 297 16.60 -7.28 22.49
N ASP A 298 16.32 -6.47 23.52
CA ASP A 298 15.32 -5.40 23.43
C ASP A 298 15.76 -4.38 22.35
N PRO A 299 14.87 -3.99 21.40
CA PRO A 299 15.18 -2.96 20.41
C PRO A 299 15.53 -1.60 21.04
N GLU A 300 16.51 -0.90 20.46
CA GLU A 300 16.94 0.43 20.90
C GLU A 300 16.93 1.43 19.72
N ILE A 301 16.21 2.55 19.87
CA ILE A 301 16.34 3.74 18.98
C ILE A 301 17.46 4.65 19.49
N LYS A 302 18.33 5.11 18.58
CA LYS A 302 19.31 6.18 18.82
C LYS A 302 19.43 7.07 17.58
N ASP A 303 19.22 8.38 17.74
CA ASP A 303 19.43 9.37 16.67
C ASP A 303 18.77 8.98 15.33
N GLY A 304 17.49 8.56 15.38
CA GLY A 304 16.70 8.10 14.22
C GLY A 304 16.94 6.64 13.79
N GLU A 305 17.99 5.99 14.32
CA GLU A 305 18.37 4.61 14.00
C GLU A 305 17.79 3.60 14.99
N LEU A 306 16.98 2.66 14.50
CA LEU A 306 16.45 1.53 15.26
C LEU A 306 17.31 0.28 15.03
N VAL A 307 17.96 -0.25 16.08
CA VAL A 307 18.76 -1.48 15.98
C VAL A 307 17.92 -2.70 16.36
N LEU A 308 17.89 -3.71 15.48
CA LEU A 308 17.26 -5.02 15.70
C LEU A 308 18.31 -6.14 15.60
N ASP A 309 18.46 -6.98 16.63
CA ASP A 309 19.34 -8.17 16.58
C ASP A 309 18.51 -9.44 16.60
N PHE A 310 18.50 -10.16 15.48
CA PHE A 310 17.74 -11.39 15.28
C PHE A 310 18.60 -12.64 15.45
N ASN A 311 17.95 -13.78 15.69
CA ASN A 311 18.59 -15.09 15.58
C ASN A 311 18.83 -15.52 14.11
N GLU A 312 19.60 -16.58 13.91
CA GLU A 312 19.93 -17.11 12.56
C GLU A 312 18.72 -17.56 11.73
N ALA A 313 17.52 -17.70 12.32
CA ALA A 313 16.32 -18.15 11.61
C ALA A 313 15.70 -17.10 10.67
N ILE A 314 16.06 -15.81 10.79
CA ILE A 314 15.64 -14.78 9.81
C ILE A 314 16.32 -14.95 8.44
N GLN A 315 17.37 -15.76 8.34
CA GLN A 315 18.13 -15.98 7.10
C GLN A 315 17.78 -17.30 6.42
N THR A 316 17.43 -17.22 5.14
CA THR A 316 17.43 -18.38 4.24
C THR A 316 18.87 -18.78 3.90
N MET A 317 19.16 -20.08 3.92
CA MET A 317 20.49 -20.63 3.58
C MET A 317 20.45 -21.42 2.26
N VAL A 318 21.26 -20.98 1.29
CA VAL A 318 21.42 -21.66 -0.01
C VAL A 318 22.89 -22.02 -0.21
N GLY A 319 23.24 -23.27 0.14
CA GLY A 319 24.61 -23.77 0.08
C GLY A 319 25.49 -23.15 1.16
N ASP A 320 26.55 -22.45 0.75
CA ASP A 320 27.46 -21.71 1.65
C ASP A 320 27.07 -20.21 1.77
N GLN A 321 25.96 -19.78 1.17
CA GLN A 321 25.44 -18.41 1.25
C GLN A 321 24.20 -18.36 2.14
N SER A 322 24.02 -17.23 2.84
CA SER A 322 22.82 -16.91 3.62
C SER A 322 22.40 -15.46 3.38
N TYR A 323 21.10 -15.22 3.39
CA TYR A 323 20.49 -13.93 3.07
C TYR A 323 19.09 -13.83 3.71
N ILE A 324 18.53 -12.61 3.76
CA ILE A 324 17.13 -12.37 4.15
C ILE A 324 16.30 -12.13 2.87
N GLU A 325 15.12 -12.73 2.77
CA GLU A 325 14.18 -12.53 1.66
C GLU A 325 13.74 -11.06 1.61
N GLN A 326 13.56 -10.46 0.41
CA GLN A 326 13.23 -9.03 0.31
C GLN A 326 11.89 -8.69 0.97
N SER A 327 10.94 -9.63 0.98
CA SER A 327 9.62 -9.47 1.60
C SER A 327 9.70 -9.26 3.12
N ILE A 328 10.65 -9.92 3.79
CA ILE A 328 10.89 -9.79 5.23
C ILE A 328 11.48 -8.40 5.52
N ILE A 329 12.46 -7.98 4.70
CA ILE A 329 13.11 -6.67 4.80
C ILE A 329 12.07 -5.54 4.68
N GLU A 330 11.25 -5.57 3.63
CA GLU A 330 10.28 -4.51 3.36
C GLU A 330 9.10 -4.54 4.34
N SER A 331 8.66 -5.72 4.82
CA SER A 331 7.63 -5.80 5.87
C SER A 331 8.11 -5.22 7.21
N ILE A 332 9.37 -5.45 7.58
CA ILE A 332 10.00 -4.82 8.76
C ILE A 332 10.08 -3.29 8.55
N ALA A 333 10.60 -2.85 7.39
CA ALA A 333 10.77 -1.44 7.09
C ALA A 333 9.44 -0.67 7.11
N LEU A 334 8.42 -1.16 6.41
CA LEU A 334 7.12 -0.50 6.32
C LEU A 334 6.40 -0.42 7.67
N SER A 335 6.39 -1.51 8.44
CA SER A 335 5.67 -1.56 9.73
C SER A 335 6.30 -0.66 10.80
N LEU A 336 7.63 -0.63 10.88
CA LEU A 336 8.34 0.16 11.89
C LEU A 336 8.46 1.65 11.54
N THR A 337 8.37 2.00 10.25
CA THR A 337 8.38 3.41 9.78
C THR A 337 6.99 4.03 9.63
N GLU A 338 5.92 3.39 10.13
CA GLU A 338 4.71 4.14 10.51
C GLU A 338 4.96 5.01 11.76
N ARG A 339 6.06 4.76 12.49
CA ARG A 339 6.50 5.61 13.61
C ARG A 339 7.36 6.78 13.13
N ASN A 340 6.98 7.98 13.52
CA ASN A 340 7.72 9.22 13.24
C ASN A 340 9.07 9.37 13.98
N ASP A 341 9.48 8.40 14.81
CA ASP A 341 10.78 8.38 15.51
C ASP A 341 11.76 7.31 14.98
N VAL A 342 11.39 6.60 13.90
CA VAL A 342 12.22 5.61 13.21
C VAL A 342 12.46 6.07 11.76
N GLU A 343 13.63 6.64 11.50
CA GLU A 343 14.04 7.08 10.16
C GLU A 343 14.66 5.92 9.36
N LYS A 344 15.42 5.07 10.05
CA LYS A 344 16.18 3.95 9.48
C LYS A 344 16.34 2.82 10.50
N ILE A 345 16.49 1.60 10.01
CA ILE A 345 16.53 0.38 10.82
C ILE A 345 17.81 -0.41 10.47
N SER A 346 18.59 -0.81 11.46
CA SER A 346 19.82 -1.59 11.25
C SER A 346 19.64 -3.02 11.74
N ILE A 347 19.78 -3.99 10.83
CA ILE A 347 19.53 -5.42 11.11
C ILE A 347 20.85 -6.13 11.42
N LEU A 348 20.92 -6.71 12.62
CA LEU A 348 21.99 -7.60 13.06
C LEU A 348 21.48 -9.04 13.09
N VAL A 349 22.37 -10.01 12.87
CA VAL A 349 22.07 -11.42 13.15
C VAL A 349 23.15 -12.07 14.01
N ASN A 350 22.75 -12.55 15.20
CA ASN A 350 23.66 -13.01 16.26
C ASN A 350 24.77 -11.96 16.56
N GLY A 351 24.38 -10.68 16.62
CA GLY A 351 25.25 -9.54 16.92
C GLY A 351 26.25 -9.18 15.81
N LYS A 352 25.87 -9.33 14.53
CA LYS A 352 26.73 -9.05 13.36
C LYS A 352 25.97 -8.28 12.28
N GLU A 353 26.62 -7.25 11.73
CA GLU A 353 26.08 -6.34 10.70
C GLU A 353 26.08 -6.96 9.29
N ASN A 354 27.07 -7.81 8.97
CA ASN A 354 27.28 -8.40 7.64
C ASN A 354 26.14 -9.39 7.26
N VAL A 355 25.03 -8.83 6.79
CA VAL A 355 23.78 -9.47 6.38
C VAL A 355 23.46 -9.02 4.94
N PHE A 356 22.92 -9.92 4.12
CA PHE A 356 22.61 -9.64 2.71
C PHE A 356 21.15 -9.95 2.36
N SER A 357 20.65 -9.31 1.31
CA SER A 357 19.36 -9.60 0.67
C SER A 357 19.50 -10.76 -0.34
N GLU A 358 18.38 -11.26 -0.86
CA GLU A 358 18.37 -12.20 -1.98
C GLU A 358 19.06 -11.67 -3.27
N SER A 359 19.06 -10.34 -3.47
CA SER A 359 19.80 -9.68 -4.56
C SER A 359 21.32 -9.68 -4.35
N GLY A 360 21.80 -9.99 -3.13
CA GLY A 360 23.20 -9.94 -2.73
C GLY A 360 23.69 -8.54 -2.31
N GLU A 361 22.77 -7.61 -2.07
CA GLU A 361 23.04 -6.28 -1.54
C GLU A 361 23.10 -6.32 0.00
N ALA A 362 23.82 -5.38 0.62
CA ALA A 362 24.01 -5.37 2.08
C ALA A 362 22.78 -4.77 2.79
N VAL A 363 22.36 -5.40 3.89
CA VAL A 363 21.14 -5.07 4.67
C VAL A 363 21.54 -4.48 6.03
N GLU A 364 22.75 -3.92 6.13
CA GLU A 364 23.31 -3.31 7.35
C GLU A 364 22.41 -2.18 7.89
N THR A 365 21.77 -1.43 6.98
CA THR A 365 20.75 -0.43 7.28
C THR A 365 19.68 -0.41 6.19
N ILE A 366 18.41 -0.38 6.57
CA ILE A 366 17.24 -0.31 5.68
C ILE A 366 16.39 0.92 6.02
N GLN A 367 15.63 1.40 5.04
CA GLN A 367 14.75 2.57 5.15
C GLN A 367 13.37 2.22 4.60
N ARG A 368 12.38 3.08 4.84
CA ARG A 368 11.05 2.93 4.22
C ARG A 368 11.18 2.95 2.68
N PRO A 369 10.62 1.97 1.95
CA PRO A 369 10.56 2.03 0.49
C PRO A 369 9.86 3.31 0.01
N ALA A 370 10.55 4.11 -0.81
CA ALA A 370 10.01 5.38 -1.34
C ALA A 370 8.72 5.20 -2.16
N HIS A 371 8.51 3.99 -2.71
CA HIS A 371 7.31 3.60 -3.45
C HIS A 371 6.83 2.24 -2.96
N ILE A 372 5.75 2.20 -2.19
CA ILE A 372 5.06 0.96 -1.80
C ILE A 372 4.18 0.47 -2.95
N ASN A 373 4.22 -0.84 -3.24
CA ASN A 373 3.39 -1.49 -4.25
C ASN A 373 3.39 -0.73 -5.59
N LYS A 374 4.59 -0.41 -6.10
CA LYS A 374 4.77 0.10 -7.46
C LYS A 374 4.88 -1.09 -8.41
N ASN A 375 3.78 -1.43 -9.07
CA ASN A 375 3.80 -2.45 -10.11
C ASN A 375 4.69 -1.98 -11.28
N PRO A 376 5.43 -2.88 -11.95
CA PRO A 376 6.08 -2.55 -13.22
C PRO A 376 5.04 -2.28 -14.32
N LEU A 377 5.36 -1.36 -15.23
CA LEU A 377 4.60 -1.07 -16.45
C LEU A 377 4.94 -2.04 -17.59
#